data_AF-A0A292S875-F1
#
_entry.id   AF-A0A292S875-F1
#
_cell.length_a   1.000
_cell.length_b   1.000
_cell.length_c   1.000
_cell.angle_alpha   90.00
_cell.angle_beta   90.00
_cell.angle_gamma   90.00
#
_symmetry.space_group_name_H-M   'P 1'
#
loop_
_entity.id
_entity.type
_entity.pdbx_description
1 polymer ?
#
loop_
_entity_poly.entity_id
_entity_poly.type
_entity_poly.pdbx_seq_one_letter_code
_entity_poly.pdbx_strand_id
1 'polypeptide(L)'
;MARDEINIQTPLMENTESIGLRTITAKSVTVANGIVLKNAMGCLNNTLFIVLSNTASSADSTITFKKGEKYPNAMLGDLTLSITKSATTVFQIQDPARFVDTNGDINIDFGSEFTGTIFAIGKKASLG
;
A
#
# COMPACT_ATOMS: atom_id res chain seq x y z
N MET A 1 6.69 15.85 -9.58
CA MET A 1 5.83 15.11 -10.52
C MET A 1 4.59 14.66 -9.76
N ALA A 2 3.47 14.40 -10.44
CA ALA A 2 2.29 13.84 -9.78
C ALA A 2 2.57 12.38 -9.38
N ARG A 3 2.10 11.97 -8.20
CA ARG A 3 2.20 10.58 -7.73
C ARG A 3 1.32 9.68 -8.57
N ASP A 4 1.74 8.44 -8.76
CA ASP A 4 0.95 7.43 -9.44
C ASP A 4 -0.15 6.88 -8.53
N GLU A 5 -1.40 6.89 -8.97
CA GLU A 5 -2.51 6.41 -8.12
C GLU A 5 -2.68 4.88 -8.20
N ILE A 6 -3.02 4.26 -7.06
CA ILE A 6 -3.59 2.91 -6.96
C ILE A 6 -4.81 2.89 -6.05
N ASN A 7 -5.75 1.98 -6.31
CA ASN A 7 -6.92 1.75 -5.49
C ASN A 7 -6.79 0.45 -4.71
N ILE A 8 -7.43 0.38 -3.54
CA ILE A 8 -7.56 -0.86 -2.78
C ILE A 8 -8.49 -1.80 -3.53
N GLN A 9 -8.03 -3.02 -3.77
CA GLN A 9 -8.79 -4.06 -4.45
C GLN A 9 -9.47 -4.95 -3.41
N THR A 10 -10.78 -4.77 -3.24
CA THR A 10 -11.57 -5.55 -2.28
C THR A 10 -12.11 -6.82 -2.93
N PRO A 11 -11.92 -8.00 -2.31
CA PRO A 11 -12.59 -9.22 -2.73
C PRO A 11 -14.11 -9.12 -2.70
N LEU A 12 -14.75 -9.78 -3.67
CA LEU A 12 -16.19 -9.99 -3.69
C LEU A 12 -16.48 -11.32 -3.00
N MET A 13 -17.41 -11.29 -2.03
CA MET A 13 -17.82 -12.51 -1.35
C MET A 13 -18.59 -13.40 -2.31
N GLU A 14 -18.22 -14.67 -2.36
CA GLU A 14 -19.02 -15.73 -2.98
C GLU A 14 -20.36 -15.83 -2.23
N ASN A 15 -21.40 -16.38 -2.88
CA ASN A 15 -22.78 -16.37 -2.39
C ASN A 15 -22.98 -17.01 -1.01
N THR A 16 -22.10 -17.93 -0.61
CA THR A 16 -22.12 -18.54 0.74
C THR A 16 -21.41 -17.70 1.80
N GLU A 17 -20.86 -16.54 1.40
CA GLU A 17 -20.03 -15.65 2.19
C GLU A 17 -18.81 -16.32 2.86
N SER A 18 -18.42 -17.50 2.37
CA SER A 18 -17.33 -18.29 2.95
C SER A 18 -15.96 -17.96 2.34
N ILE A 19 -15.93 -17.44 1.10
CA ILE A 19 -14.70 -17.11 0.37
C ILE A 19 -14.88 -15.77 -0.34
N GLY A 20 -13.87 -14.90 -0.28
CA GLY A 20 -13.78 -13.70 -1.10
C GLY A 20 -12.85 -13.93 -2.29
N LEU A 21 -13.28 -13.57 -3.51
CA LEU A 21 -12.47 -13.69 -4.73
C LEU A 21 -12.15 -12.32 -5.31
N ARG A 22 -10.89 -12.11 -5.72
CA ARG A 22 -10.45 -10.96 -6.52
C ARG A 22 -9.31 -11.36 -7.44
N THR A 23 -9.46 -11.08 -8.74
CA THR A 23 -8.31 -11.01 -9.64
C THR A 23 -7.60 -9.68 -9.44
N ILE A 24 -6.29 -9.74 -9.19
CA ILE A 24 -5.47 -8.56 -8.87
C ILE A 24 -4.92 -7.93 -10.15
N THR A 25 -5.05 -6.62 -10.27
CA THR A 25 -4.31 -5.82 -11.25
C THR A 25 -3.17 -5.10 -10.54
N ALA A 26 -1.93 -5.51 -10.80
CA ALA A 26 -0.76 -4.84 -10.26
C ALA A 26 -0.37 -3.62 -11.10
N LYS A 27 0.18 -2.58 -10.47
CA LYS A 27 0.69 -1.38 -11.15
C LYS A 27 2.22 -1.39 -11.13
N SER A 28 2.84 -1.16 -12.28
CA SER A 28 4.30 -0.90 -12.35
C SER A 28 4.64 0.39 -11.63
N VAL A 29 5.70 0.38 -10.83
CA VAL A 29 6.14 1.56 -10.07
C VAL A 29 7.13 2.37 -10.89
N THR A 30 6.83 3.66 -11.05
CA THR A 30 7.82 4.66 -11.48
C THR A 30 8.40 5.32 -10.24
N VAL A 31 9.64 4.97 -9.87
CA VAL A 31 10.26 5.43 -8.61
C VAL A 31 10.22 6.94 -8.45
N ALA A 32 10.47 7.69 -9.53
CA ALA A 32 10.46 9.15 -9.52
C ALA A 32 9.08 9.78 -9.22
N ASN A 33 7.99 9.06 -9.47
CA ASN A 33 6.63 9.52 -9.18
C ASN A 33 6.22 9.18 -7.74
N GLY A 34 6.63 8.01 -7.24
CA GLY A 34 6.05 7.41 -6.04
C GLY A 34 4.60 6.96 -6.29
N ILE A 35 3.93 6.51 -5.23
CA ILE A 35 2.54 6.02 -5.28
C ILE A 35 1.67 6.80 -4.30
N VAL A 36 0.40 7.00 -4.65
CA VAL A 36 -0.67 7.38 -3.72
C VAL A 36 -1.71 6.26 -3.68
N LEU A 37 -1.91 5.67 -2.51
CA LEU A 37 -2.93 4.67 -2.24
C LEU A 37 -4.21 5.37 -1.81
N LYS A 38 -5.24 5.29 -2.66
CA LYS A 38 -6.50 5.99 -2.43
C LYS A 38 -7.34 5.34 -1.33
N ASN A 39 -7.94 6.19 -0.49
CA ASN A 39 -8.97 5.82 0.49
C ASN A 39 -8.54 4.70 1.47
N ALA A 40 -7.33 4.82 2.02
CA ALA A 40 -6.75 3.84 2.96
C ALA A 40 -7.61 3.61 4.21
N MET A 41 -8.28 4.66 4.70
CA MET A 41 -9.19 4.58 5.86
C MET A 41 -10.46 3.77 5.58
N GLY A 42 -10.76 3.42 4.33
CA GLY A 42 -11.87 2.53 4.00
C GLY A 42 -11.67 1.09 4.50
N CYS A 43 -10.42 0.67 4.72
CA CYS A 43 -10.05 -0.66 5.19
C CYS A 43 -9.45 -0.59 6.60
N LEU A 44 -10.32 -0.54 7.62
CA LEU A 44 -9.91 -0.51 9.03
C LEU A 44 -9.64 -1.93 9.58
N ASN A 45 -9.17 -2.01 10.82
CA ASN A 45 -8.97 -3.23 11.60
C ASN A 45 -7.95 -4.20 11.02
N ASN A 46 -6.78 -3.69 10.61
CA ASN A 46 -5.63 -4.50 10.16
C ASN A 46 -5.92 -5.35 8.92
N THR A 47 -6.92 -4.98 8.12
CA THR A 47 -7.31 -5.72 6.91
C THR A 47 -6.62 -5.21 5.65
N LEU A 48 -5.95 -4.06 5.72
CA LEU A 48 -5.24 -3.46 4.59
C LEU A 48 -3.86 -4.10 4.43
N PHE A 49 -3.62 -4.72 3.29
CA PHE A 49 -2.33 -5.25 2.88
C PHE A 49 -1.84 -4.54 1.62
N ILE A 50 -0.56 -4.20 1.61
CA ILE A 50 0.15 -3.67 0.45
C ILE A 50 1.19 -4.71 0.04
N VAL A 51 1.12 -5.15 -1.21
CA VAL A 51 1.97 -6.20 -1.75
C VAL A 51 2.86 -5.61 -2.83
N LEU A 52 4.15 -5.90 -2.74
CA LEU A 52 5.16 -5.46 -3.68
C LEU A 52 5.90 -6.67 -4.23
N SER A 53 6.11 -6.67 -5.54
CA SER A 53 7.03 -7.60 -6.19
C SER A 53 8.24 -6.79 -6.64
N ASN A 54 9.38 -7.00 -5.99
CA ASN A 54 10.66 -6.39 -6.37
C ASN A 54 11.40 -7.35 -7.31
N THR A 55 11.53 -6.97 -8.57
CA THR A 55 12.19 -7.75 -9.61
C THR A 55 13.63 -7.30 -9.87
N ALA A 56 14.15 -6.34 -9.10
CA ALA A 56 15.56 -5.97 -9.16
C ALA A 56 16.45 -7.17 -8.82
N SER A 57 17.57 -7.31 -9.53
CA SER A 57 18.54 -8.42 -9.34
C SER A 57 19.84 -7.96 -8.67
N SER A 58 20.12 -6.66 -8.71
CA SER A 58 21.38 -6.05 -8.25
C SER A 58 21.42 -5.88 -6.73
N ALA A 59 20.46 -5.17 -6.14
CA ALA A 59 20.48 -4.78 -4.75
C ALA A 59 19.07 -4.76 -4.12
N ASP A 60 19.02 -4.93 -2.81
CA ASP A 60 17.82 -4.64 -2.02
C ASP A 60 17.47 -3.16 -2.15
N SER A 61 16.19 -2.82 -1.96
CA SER A 61 15.71 -1.45 -2.03
C SER A 61 14.96 -1.07 -0.75
N THR A 62 14.33 0.09 -0.76
CA THR A 62 13.50 0.58 0.33
C THR A 62 12.12 0.99 -0.16
N ILE A 63 11.17 0.93 0.77
CA ILE A 63 9.86 1.56 0.65
C ILE A 63 9.68 2.51 1.82
N THR A 64 9.16 3.70 1.56
CA THR A 64 8.89 4.72 2.57
C THR A 64 7.40 5.05 2.57
N PHE A 65 6.72 4.72 3.65
CA PHE A 65 5.38 5.22 3.95
C PHE A 65 5.51 6.62 4.52
N LYS A 66 4.97 7.62 3.81
CA LYS A 66 5.04 9.02 4.23
C LYS A 66 4.10 9.25 5.41
N LYS A 67 4.53 10.09 6.35
CA LYS A 67 3.65 10.59 7.40
C LYS A 67 2.45 11.26 6.75
N GLY A 68 1.28 11.03 7.34
CA GLY A 68 0.09 11.76 7.00
C GLY A 68 0.07 13.15 7.62
N GLU A 69 -1.07 13.82 7.50
CA GLU A 69 -1.36 15.09 8.17
C GLU A 69 -2.71 15.08 8.89
N LYS A 70 -3.51 14.02 8.74
CA LYS A 70 -4.88 13.98 9.24
C LYS A 70 -4.99 13.67 10.73
N TYR A 71 -4.08 12.85 11.27
CA TYR A 71 -4.16 12.38 12.65
C TYR A 71 -2.88 12.68 13.44
N PRO A 72 -2.95 12.84 14.77
CA PRO A 72 -1.79 13.13 15.61
C PRO A 72 -0.63 12.13 15.47
N ASN A 73 -0.94 10.86 15.18
CA ASN A 73 0.04 9.79 14.99
C ASN A 73 1.08 10.10 13.89
N ALA A 74 0.78 11.02 12.97
CA ALA A 74 1.75 11.56 12.00
C ALA A 74 3.02 12.13 12.65
N MET A 75 2.98 12.49 13.94
CA MET A 75 4.15 12.91 14.72
C MET A 75 5.29 11.87 14.75
N LEU A 76 4.97 10.58 14.55
CA LEU A 76 5.96 9.50 14.44
C LEU A 76 6.78 9.55 13.14
N GLY A 77 6.42 10.45 12.21
CA GLY A 77 7.13 10.68 10.97
C GLY A 77 7.01 9.53 9.96
N ASP A 78 7.74 9.67 8.86
CA ASP A 78 7.84 8.67 7.80
C ASP A 78 8.36 7.34 8.35
N LEU A 79 7.94 6.23 7.74
CA LEU A 79 8.48 4.90 8.03
C LEU A 79 9.14 4.33 6.77
N THR A 80 10.46 4.15 6.84
CA THR A 80 11.24 3.48 5.79
C THR A 80 11.55 2.05 6.21
N LEU A 81 11.31 1.11 5.31
CA LEU A 81 11.59 -0.32 5.50
C LEU A 81 12.40 -0.85 4.30
N SER A 82 13.28 -1.81 4.55
CA SER A 82 14.01 -2.50 3.50
C SER A 82 13.13 -3.54 2.81
N ILE A 83 13.29 -3.69 1.50
CA ILE A 83 12.62 -4.70 0.67
C ILE A 83 13.66 -5.51 -0.10
N THR A 84 13.60 -6.83 0.07
CA THR A 84 14.55 -7.75 -0.55
C THR A 84 14.38 -7.76 -2.07
N LYS A 85 15.50 -7.84 -2.79
CA LYS A 85 15.54 -8.00 -4.24
C LYS A 85 15.03 -9.39 -4.67
N SER A 86 14.56 -9.51 -5.91
CA SER A 86 14.00 -10.75 -6.46
C SER A 86 12.96 -11.42 -5.55
N ALA A 87 12.15 -10.64 -4.83
CA ALA A 87 11.23 -11.15 -3.82
C ALA A 87 9.89 -10.42 -3.86
N THR A 88 8.88 -11.08 -3.29
CA THR A 88 7.57 -10.45 -3.03
C THR A 88 7.44 -10.18 -1.54
N THR A 89 7.11 -8.95 -1.18
CA THR A 89 6.96 -8.50 0.21
C THR A 89 5.51 -8.07 0.45
N VAL A 90 4.98 -8.42 1.61
CA VAL A 90 3.63 -8.03 2.05
C VAL A 90 3.76 -7.18 3.30
N PHE A 91 3.09 -6.02 3.29
CA PHE A 91 2.95 -5.13 4.43
C PHE A 91 1.51 -5.15 4.92
N GLN A 92 1.29 -5.49 6.18
CA GLN A 92 0.00 -5.28 6.84
C GLN A 92 0.00 -3.92 7.52
N ILE A 93 -0.95 -3.06 7.17
CA ILE A 93 -1.07 -1.73 7.78
C ILE A 93 -1.90 -1.87 9.06
N GLN A 94 -1.21 -1.79 10.20
CA GLN A 94 -1.81 -1.91 11.54
C GLN A 94 -2.43 -0.58 12.00
N ASP A 95 -1.69 0.52 11.85
CA ASP A 95 -2.14 1.87 12.23
C ASP A 95 -2.09 2.79 11.00
N PRO A 96 -3.15 2.82 10.18
CA PRO A 96 -3.20 3.72 9.03
C PRO A 96 -3.20 5.20 9.44
N ALA A 97 -3.58 5.55 10.67
CA ALA A 97 -3.67 6.94 11.11
C ALA A 97 -2.30 7.65 11.07
N ARG A 98 -1.19 6.91 11.21
CA ARG A 98 0.16 7.45 11.05
C ARG A 98 0.44 8.01 9.65
N PHE A 99 -0.13 7.39 8.62
CA PHE A 99 0.27 7.59 7.22
C PHE A 99 -0.79 8.30 6.37
N VAL A 100 -1.99 8.49 6.92
CA VAL A 100 -3.12 9.04 6.16
C VAL A 100 -3.06 10.56 6.06
N ASP A 101 -3.05 11.04 4.83
CA ASP A 101 -3.10 12.45 4.50
C ASP A 101 -4.50 13.06 4.71
N THR A 102 -4.61 14.38 4.52
CA THR A 102 -5.89 15.10 4.65
C THR A 102 -7.00 14.56 3.75
N ASN A 103 -6.67 13.93 2.61
CA ASN A 103 -7.63 13.35 1.67
C ASN A 103 -8.06 11.93 2.04
N GLY A 104 -7.42 11.30 3.05
CA GLY A 104 -7.68 9.91 3.40
C GLY A 104 -6.77 8.90 2.68
N ASP A 105 -5.73 9.38 2.00
CA ASP A 105 -4.83 8.58 1.17
C ASP A 105 -3.50 8.31 1.88
N ILE A 106 -2.75 7.31 1.42
CA ILE A 106 -1.38 7.04 1.89
C ILE A 106 -0.38 7.29 0.76
N ASN A 107 0.61 8.14 1.03
CA ASN A 107 1.69 8.43 0.09
C ASN A 107 2.88 7.49 0.34
N ILE A 108 3.45 6.92 -0.72
CA ILE A 108 4.51 5.91 -0.68
C ILE A 108 5.63 6.29 -1.64
N ASP A 109 6.87 6.29 -1.15
CA ASP A 109 8.09 6.49 -1.95
C ASP A 109 8.94 5.22 -2.00
N PHE A 110 9.83 5.14 -2.99
CA PHE A 110 10.67 3.97 -3.24
C PHE A 110 12.13 4.36 -3.35
N GLY A 111 13.03 3.46 -2.91
CA GLY A 111 14.46 3.58 -3.17
C GLY A 111 14.76 3.45 -4.66
N SER A 112 15.87 4.05 -5.10
CA SER A 112 16.30 4.08 -6.51
C SER A 112 16.45 2.71 -7.14
N GLU A 113 16.82 1.70 -6.34
CA GLU A 113 17.03 0.33 -6.79
C GLU A 113 15.73 -0.46 -6.98
N PHE A 114 14.57 0.11 -6.64
CA PHE A 114 13.30 -0.61 -6.81
C PHE A 114 12.93 -0.70 -8.29
N THR A 115 12.65 -1.91 -8.75
CA THR A 115 11.99 -2.16 -10.03
C THR A 115 10.94 -3.23 -9.79
N GLY A 116 9.71 -2.98 -10.22
CA GLY A 116 8.64 -3.97 -10.05
C GLY A 116 7.25 -3.37 -9.94
N THR A 117 6.38 -4.09 -9.23
CA THR A 117 4.95 -3.78 -9.19
C THR A 117 4.41 -3.70 -7.77
N ILE A 118 3.33 -2.93 -7.59
CA ILE A 118 2.59 -2.79 -6.34
C ILE A 118 1.09 -3.03 -6.56
N PHE A 119 0.43 -3.58 -5.55
CA PHE A 119 -1.03 -3.50 -5.41
C PHE A 119 -1.41 -3.47 -3.93
N ALA A 120 -2.65 -3.06 -3.64
CA ALA A 120 -3.21 -3.09 -2.31
C ALA A 120 -4.49 -3.92 -2.31
N ILE A 121 -4.66 -4.75 -1.28
CA ILE A 121 -5.88 -5.50 -1.00
C ILE A 121 -6.39 -5.14 0.38
N GLY A 122 -7.70 -5.17 0.55
CA GLY A 122 -8.29 -4.92 1.86
C GLY A 122 -9.72 -5.37 1.95
N LYS A 123 -10.26 -5.35 3.16
CA LYS A 123 -11.69 -5.56 3.42
C LYS A 123 -12.26 -4.28 4.00
N LYS A 124 -13.32 -3.75 3.39
CA LYS A 124 -13.98 -2.55 3.91
C LYS A 124 -14.53 -2.81 5.30
N ALA A 125 -14.38 -1.84 6.19
CA ALA A 125 -14.94 -1.88 7.53
C ALA A 125 -16.40 -1.40 7.52
N SER A 126 -17.30 -2.18 6.91
CA SER A 126 -18.75 -2.25 7.20
C SER A 126 -19.49 -3.05 6.12
N LEU A 127 -20.56 -3.70 6.56
CA LEU A 127 -21.62 -4.29 5.74
C LEU A 127 -22.21 -3.17 4.87
N GLY A 128 -21.88 -3.17 3.57
CA GLY A 128 -22.63 -2.41 2.57
C GLY A 128 -23.80 -3.25 2.10
#